data_AF-A0A7J9XTT4-F1
#
_entry.id   AF-A0A7J9XTT4-F1
#
_cell.length_a   1.000
_cell.length_b   1.000
_cell.length_c   1.000
_cell.angle_alpha   90.00
_cell.angle_beta   90.00
_cell.angle_gamma   90.00
#
_symmetry.space_group_name_H-M   'P 1'
#
loop_
_entity.id
_entity.type
_entity.pdbx_description
1 polymer ?
#
loop_
_entity_poly.entity_id
_entity_poly.type
_entity_poly.pdbx_seq_one_letter_code
_entity_poly.pdbx_strand_id
1 'polypeptide(L)'
;MGITVANIRDVSQGVQPGQFMVGDRGAVGGLADLDPIYKRLLDEPVTATIAVLGSDGLPNLTPVWFDYEGDTVLLNLAKHRKKVNWLRANPHATFILVNPDNAYHWLTIKATVRREIAEEDPDEGKRVTEQLNRIWTKYTGSDTEYGLRDESMNESRVLFELAVDKVATFGVP
;
A
#
# COMPACT_ATOMS: atom_id res chain seq x y z
N MET A 1 6.08 3.01 -17.61
CA MET A 1 7.25 3.69 -17.00
C MET A 1 7.72 2.78 -15.87
N GLY A 2 9.01 2.50 -15.71
CA GLY A 2 9.44 1.51 -14.71
C GLY A 2 9.48 2.08 -13.29
N ILE A 3 9.14 1.26 -12.29
CA ILE A 3 9.31 1.59 -10.86
C ILE A 3 10.78 1.39 -10.50
N THR A 4 11.42 2.40 -9.90
CA THR A 4 12.77 2.24 -9.35
C THR A 4 12.72 1.48 -8.03
N VAL A 5 13.54 0.45 -7.90
CA VAL A 5 13.69 -0.37 -6.69
C VAL A 5 15.09 -0.14 -6.11
N ALA A 6 15.17 0.38 -4.88
CA ALA A 6 16.43 0.50 -4.15
C ALA A 6 16.63 -0.71 -3.24
N ASN A 7 17.63 -1.55 -3.54
CA ASN A 7 17.95 -2.73 -2.75
C ASN A 7 18.94 -2.33 -1.66
N ILE A 8 18.50 -2.39 -0.40
CA ILE A 8 19.33 -2.02 0.76
C ILE A 8 20.12 -3.26 1.19
N ARG A 9 21.43 -3.10 1.42
CA ARG A 9 22.29 -4.20 1.89
C ARG A 9 21.83 -4.67 3.26
N ASP A 10 21.32 -5.89 3.32
CA ASP A 10 20.89 -6.53 4.56
C ASP A 10 22.02 -7.28 5.27
N VAL A 11 21.67 -8.02 6.32
CA VAL A 11 22.61 -8.77 7.17
C VAL A 11 22.22 -10.25 7.29
N SER A 12 21.39 -10.75 6.37
CA SER A 12 20.93 -12.15 6.37
C SER A 12 22.06 -13.16 6.22
N GLN A 13 23.17 -12.77 5.59
CA GLN A 13 24.38 -13.58 5.42
C GLN A 13 25.54 -13.13 6.34
N GLY A 14 25.23 -12.36 7.39
CA GLY A 14 26.22 -11.79 8.30
C GLY A 14 26.53 -10.31 8.04
N VAL A 15 27.38 -9.73 8.90
CA VAL A 15 27.76 -8.31 8.83
C VAL A 15 28.73 -8.03 7.68
N GLN A 16 28.61 -6.85 7.08
CA GLN A 16 29.40 -6.47 5.91
C GLN A 16 29.60 -4.94 5.81
N PRO A 17 30.69 -4.48 5.14
CA PRO A 17 30.89 -3.06 4.87
C PRO A 17 29.70 -2.43 4.13
N GLY A 18 29.19 -1.31 4.65
CA GLY A 18 28.08 -0.58 4.02
C GLY A 18 26.71 -1.25 4.17
N GLN A 19 26.53 -2.16 5.14
CA GLN A 19 25.21 -2.64 5.56
C GLN A 19 24.26 -1.47 5.87
N PHE A 20 22.97 -1.64 5.59
CA PHE A 20 21.91 -0.63 5.67
C PHE A 20 22.02 0.54 4.68
N MET A 21 23.03 0.57 3.82
CA MET A 21 23.07 1.50 2.67
C MET A 21 22.37 0.89 1.46
N VAL A 22 21.94 1.74 0.53
CA VAL A 22 21.51 1.29 -0.80
C VAL A 22 22.70 0.61 -1.48
N GLY A 23 22.57 -0.68 -1.76
CA GLY A 23 23.57 -1.50 -2.44
C GLY A 23 23.54 -1.27 -3.94
N ASP A 24 22.36 -1.45 -4.53
CA ASP A 24 22.10 -1.25 -5.95
C ASP A 24 20.70 -0.68 -6.18
N ARG A 25 20.42 -0.32 -7.44
CA ARG A 25 19.10 0.10 -7.90
C ARG A 25 18.71 -0.70 -9.13
N GLY A 26 17.55 -1.32 -9.06
CA GLY A 26 16.90 -1.97 -10.19
C GLY A 26 15.68 -1.19 -10.68
N ALA A 27 15.02 -1.72 -11.70
CA ALA A 27 13.73 -1.26 -12.18
C ALA A 27 12.82 -2.44 -12.48
N VAL A 28 11.52 -2.28 -12.19
CA VAL A 28 10.47 -3.27 -12.47
C VAL A 28 9.32 -2.64 -13.25
N GLY A 29 8.56 -3.44 -14.00
CA GLY A 29 7.44 -2.95 -14.82
C GLY A 29 6.22 -2.58 -13.97
N GLY A 30 5.98 -3.35 -12.91
CA GLY A 30 4.98 -3.10 -11.87
C GLY A 30 5.34 -3.78 -10.56
N LEU A 31 4.49 -3.64 -9.55
CA LEU A 31 4.68 -4.29 -8.24
C LEU A 31 4.61 -5.83 -8.34
N ALA A 32 3.92 -6.36 -9.36
CA ALA A 32 3.86 -7.80 -9.60
C ALA A 32 5.19 -8.41 -10.07
N ASP A 33 6.10 -7.58 -10.60
CA ASP A 33 7.40 -7.98 -11.11
C ASP A 33 8.52 -7.86 -10.05
N LEU A 34 8.18 -7.54 -8.80
CA LEU A 34 9.14 -7.58 -7.69
C LEU A 34 9.66 -9.00 -7.48
N ASP A 35 10.86 -9.11 -6.91
CA ASP A 35 11.39 -10.40 -6.46
C ASP A 35 10.33 -11.12 -5.59
N PRO A 36 10.05 -12.41 -5.84
CA PRO A 36 9.05 -13.17 -5.09
C PRO A 36 9.16 -13.02 -3.56
N ILE A 37 10.37 -12.87 -3.02
CA ILE A 37 10.56 -12.71 -1.58
C ILE A 37 9.91 -11.42 -1.05
N TYR A 38 9.85 -10.35 -1.84
CA TYR A 38 9.19 -9.10 -1.46
C TYR A 38 7.75 -9.04 -1.94
N LYS A 39 7.46 -9.59 -3.14
CA LYS A 39 6.11 -9.66 -3.69
C LYS A 39 5.16 -10.38 -2.74
N ARG A 40 5.62 -11.41 -2.04
CA ARG A 40 4.80 -12.10 -1.02
C ARG A 40 4.27 -11.17 0.08
N LEU A 41 5.03 -10.13 0.47
CA LEU A 41 4.56 -9.14 1.45
C LEU A 41 3.38 -8.32 0.90
N LEU A 42 3.26 -8.20 -0.42
CA LEU A 42 2.14 -7.54 -1.08
C LEU A 42 0.96 -8.48 -1.33
N ASP A 43 1.19 -9.77 -1.51
CA ASP A 43 0.16 -10.75 -1.87
C ASP A 43 -0.47 -11.45 -0.66
N GLU A 44 0.31 -11.71 0.38
CA GLU A 44 -0.14 -12.29 1.64
C GLU A 44 -0.88 -11.23 2.49
N PRO A 45 -1.67 -11.62 3.52
CA PRO A 45 -2.41 -10.70 4.39
C PRO A 45 -1.50 -9.92 5.37
N VAL A 46 -0.38 -9.39 4.89
CA VAL A 46 0.51 -8.50 5.63
C VAL A 46 -0.10 -7.10 5.66
N THR A 47 -0.25 -6.53 6.85
CA THR A 47 -0.79 -5.17 7.01
C THR A 47 0.28 -4.14 6.66
N ALA A 48 -0.09 -3.13 5.87
CA ALA A 48 0.77 -1.99 5.62
C ALA A 48 0.55 -0.91 6.67
N THR A 49 1.61 -0.24 7.10
CA THR A 49 1.48 1.06 7.78
C THR A 49 1.59 2.16 6.73
N ILE A 50 0.53 2.94 6.57
CA ILE A 50 0.53 4.13 5.70
C ILE A 50 0.84 5.37 6.51
N ALA A 51 1.71 6.23 5.98
CA ALA A 51 1.95 7.59 6.41
C ALA A 51 1.37 8.58 5.39
N VAL A 52 0.51 9.48 5.85
CA VAL A 52 -0.05 10.61 5.08
C VAL A 52 0.15 11.91 5.86
N LEU A 53 0.29 13.05 5.20
CA LEU A 53 0.54 14.32 5.90
C LEU A 53 -0.76 14.90 6.47
N GLY A 54 -0.82 15.08 7.79
CA GLY A 54 -1.93 15.76 8.46
C GLY A 54 -1.94 17.27 8.20
N SER A 55 -3.04 17.93 8.56
CA SER A 55 -3.18 19.39 8.46
C SER A 55 -2.24 20.18 9.38
N ASP A 56 -1.70 19.52 10.40
CA ASP A 56 -0.68 20.04 11.32
C ASP A 56 0.76 19.89 10.77
N GLY A 57 0.91 19.36 9.55
CA GLY A 57 2.21 19.12 8.93
C GLY A 57 2.96 17.91 9.49
N LEU A 58 2.34 17.11 10.37
CA LEU A 58 2.93 15.89 10.90
C LEU A 58 2.44 14.66 10.11
N PRO A 59 3.29 13.65 9.88
CA PRO A 59 2.85 12.39 9.30
C PRO A 59 1.89 11.66 10.25
N ASN A 60 0.70 11.31 9.76
CA ASN A 60 -0.25 10.46 10.45
C ASN A 60 -0.06 9.01 10.00
N LEU A 61 0.30 8.12 10.93
CA LEU A 61 0.54 6.71 10.65
C LEU A 61 -0.64 5.86 11.09
N THR A 62 -1.13 5.00 10.21
CA THR A 62 -2.23 4.07 10.52
C THR A 62 -2.04 2.73 9.80
N PRO A 63 -2.51 1.61 10.37
CA PRO A 63 -2.55 0.34 9.65
C PRO A 63 -3.64 0.38 8.56
N VAL A 64 -3.35 -0.23 7.41
CA VAL A 64 -4.27 -0.44 6.29
C VAL A 64 -4.03 -1.81 5.64
N TRP A 65 -5.08 -2.38 5.08
CA TRP A 65 -4.96 -3.47 4.12
C TRP A 65 -4.37 -2.95 2.80
N PHE A 66 -3.59 -3.78 2.13
CA PHE A 66 -2.81 -3.41 0.96
C PHE A 66 -3.24 -4.20 -0.27
N ASP A 67 -3.33 -3.50 -1.39
CA ASP A 67 -3.68 -4.05 -2.70
C ASP A 67 -3.11 -3.17 -3.81
N TYR A 68 -2.93 -3.75 -4.99
CA TYR A 68 -2.29 -3.08 -6.11
C TYR A 68 -2.71 -3.68 -7.45
N GLU A 69 -2.58 -2.88 -8.51
CA GLU A 69 -2.72 -3.31 -9.90
C GLU A 69 -1.59 -2.65 -10.72
N GLY A 70 -0.73 -3.46 -11.35
CA GLY A 70 0.41 -2.95 -12.13
C GLY A 70 1.37 -2.10 -11.28
N ASP A 71 1.50 -0.83 -11.63
CA ASP A 71 2.32 0.18 -10.95
C ASP A 71 1.53 1.08 -9.99
N THR A 72 0.31 0.68 -9.63
CA THR A 72 -0.64 1.49 -8.87
C THR A 72 -1.05 0.81 -7.58
N VAL A 73 -0.93 1.50 -6.45
CA VAL A 73 -1.49 1.09 -5.15
C VAL A 73 -2.96 1.50 -5.09
N LEU A 74 -3.81 0.59 -4.61
CA LEU A 74 -5.25 0.77 -4.46
C LEU A 74 -5.59 0.99 -2.98
N LEU A 75 -5.99 2.21 -2.62
CA LEU A 75 -6.30 2.59 -1.24
C LEU A 75 -7.78 2.93 -1.10
N ASN A 76 -8.55 1.98 -0.60
CA ASN A 76 -9.97 2.16 -0.31
C ASN A 76 -10.19 2.71 1.10
N LEU A 77 -10.97 3.79 1.22
CA LEU A 77 -11.23 4.48 2.47
C LEU A 77 -12.72 4.80 2.62
N ALA A 78 -13.23 4.71 3.85
CA ALA A 78 -14.50 5.35 4.18
C ALA A 78 -14.40 6.87 4.00
N LYS A 79 -15.35 7.46 3.27
CA LYS A 79 -15.35 8.85 2.81
C LYS A 79 -15.26 9.88 3.95
N HIS A 80 -15.77 9.53 5.13
CA HIS A 80 -15.78 10.39 6.32
C HIS A 80 -14.43 10.49 7.04
N ARG A 81 -13.44 9.64 6.71
CA ARG A 81 -12.16 9.62 7.43
C ARG A 81 -11.32 10.85 7.09
N LYS A 82 -10.70 11.47 8.11
CA LYS A 82 -9.83 12.67 7.96
C LYS A 82 -8.76 12.52 6.86
N LYS A 83 -8.16 11.33 6.77
CA LYS A 83 -7.12 11.01 5.77
C LYS A 83 -7.56 11.20 4.32
N VAL A 84 -8.87 11.14 4.02
CA VAL A 84 -9.41 11.43 2.68
C VAL A 84 -9.12 12.90 2.32
N ASN A 85 -9.43 13.83 3.22
CA ASN A 85 -9.16 15.26 3.00
C ASN A 85 -7.66 15.57 3.03
N TRP A 86 -6.88 14.86 3.85
CA TRP A 86 -5.43 15.00 3.86
C TRP A 86 -4.79 14.56 2.54
N LEU A 87 -5.22 13.43 1.95
CA LEU A 87 -4.74 12.98 0.65
C LEU A 87 -5.14 13.92 -0.50
N ARG A 88 -6.32 14.52 -0.44
CA ARG A 88 -6.73 15.55 -1.40
C ARG A 88 -5.88 16.81 -1.31
N ALA A 89 -5.50 17.22 -0.10
CA ALA A 89 -4.65 18.38 0.14
C ALA A 89 -3.16 18.11 -0.15
N ASN A 90 -2.70 16.90 0.13
CA ASN A 90 -1.34 16.43 -0.11
C ASN A 90 -1.38 15.00 -0.68
N PRO A 91 -1.21 14.83 -2.00
CA PRO A 91 -1.43 13.56 -2.69
C PRO A 91 -0.32 12.54 -2.48
N HIS A 92 0.58 12.73 -1.52
CA HIS A 92 1.69 11.82 -1.27
C HIS A 92 1.39 10.87 -0.10
N ALA A 93 1.67 9.59 -0.32
CA ALA A 93 1.61 8.56 0.71
C ALA A 93 2.91 7.74 0.72
N THR A 94 3.28 7.26 1.91
CA THR A 94 4.33 6.25 2.06
C THR A 94 3.77 5.05 2.78
N PHE A 95 4.08 3.86 2.30
CA PHE A 95 3.68 2.58 2.88
C PHE A 95 4.93 1.84 3.35
N ILE A 96 4.82 1.12 4.45
CA ILE A 96 5.78 0.08 4.85
C ILE A 96 5.02 -1.21 5.14
N LEU A 97 5.53 -2.32 4.59
CA LEU A 97 5.08 -3.67 4.90
C LEU A 97 6.25 -4.41 5.52
N VAL A 98 6.04 -4.95 6.71
CA VAL A 98 7.06 -5.69 7.47
C VAL A 98 6.57 -7.12 7.61
N ASN A 99 7.45 -8.09 7.35
CA ASN A 99 7.16 -9.49 7.56
C ASN A 99 6.80 -9.73 9.04
N PRO A 100 5.61 -10.27 9.35
CA PRO A 100 5.19 -10.50 10.74
C PRO A 100 6.10 -11.49 11.48
N ASP A 101 6.79 -12.38 10.77
CA ASP A 101 7.68 -13.39 11.36
C ASP A 101 9.13 -12.91 11.46
N ASN A 102 9.50 -11.84 10.76
CA ASN A 102 10.87 -11.34 10.70
C ASN A 102 10.93 -9.83 10.43
N ALA A 103 11.19 -9.03 11.47
CA ALA A 103 11.28 -7.58 11.36
C ALA A 103 12.42 -7.06 10.46
N TYR A 104 13.36 -7.92 10.05
CA TYR A 104 14.43 -7.60 9.10
C TYR A 104 14.06 -7.89 7.64
N HIS A 105 12.82 -8.29 7.36
CA HIS A 105 12.32 -8.46 6.01
C HIS A 105 11.16 -7.50 5.76
N TRP A 106 11.39 -6.48 4.94
CA TRP A 106 10.39 -5.44 4.68
C TRP A 106 10.60 -4.74 3.33
N LEU A 107 9.56 -4.04 2.90
CA LEU A 107 9.65 -3.09 1.79
C LEU A 107 8.89 -1.80 2.12
N THR A 108 9.35 -0.70 1.53
CA THR A 108 8.65 0.59 1.56
C THR A 108 8.26 1.01 0.15
N ILE A 109 7.10 1.65 0.03
CA ILE A 109 6.56 2.17 -1.22
C ILE A 109 6.27 3.65 -1.01
N LYS A 110 6.80 4.53 -1.87
CA LYS A 110 6.31 5.90 -1.96
C LYS A 110 5.45 6.01 -3.20
N ALA A 111 4.26 6.58 -3.03
CA ALA A 111 3.28 6.68 -4.08
C ALA A 111 2.57 8.03 -4.04
N THR A 112 2.07 8.43 -5.20
CA THR A 112 1.36 9.70 -5.39
C THR A 112 -0.01 9.42 -5.97
N VAL A 113 -1.06 9.93 -5.31
CA VAL A 113 -2.45 9.88 -5.79
C VAL A 113 -2.52 10.48 -7.19
N ARG A 114 -3.05 9.70 -8.13
CA ARG A 114 -3.33 10.14 -9.51
C ARG A 114 -4.81 10.24 -9.80
N ARG A 115 -5.62 9.46 -9.08
CA ARG A 115 -7.05 9.39 -9.28
C ARG A 115 -7.78 9.09 -7.98
N GLU A 116 -8.99 9.60 -7.89
CA GLU A 116 -9.95 9.35 -6.83
C GLU A 116 -11.26 8.94 -7.48
N ILE A 117 -11.85 7.82 -7.05
CA ILE A 117 -13.10 7.28 -7.57
C ILE A 117 -14.07 7.16 -6.40
N ALA A 118 -15.21 7.83 -6.50
CA ALA A 118 -16.27 7.72 -5.51
C ALA A 118 -17.08 6.44 -5.76
N GLU A 119 -17.52 5.76 -4.69
CA GLU A 119 -18.39 4.59 -4.81
C GLU A 119 -19.73 4.91 -5.50
N GLU A 120 -20.17 6.17 -5.40
CA GLU A 120 -21.40 6.63 -6.06
C GLU A 120 -21.21 7.00 -7.54
N ASP A 121 -20.00 6.88 -8.09
CA ASP A 121 -19.72 7.15 -9.49
C ASP A 121 -20.51 6.17 -10.39
N PRO A 122 -21.30 6.65 -11.38
CA PRO A 122 -22.19 5.80 -12.16
C PRO A 122 -21.46 4.84 -13.10
N ASP A 123 -20.24 5.20 -13.53
CA ASP A 123 -19.48 4.44 -14.51
C ASP A 123 -18.45 3.55 -13.82
N GLU A 124 -17.84 4.05 -12.74
CA GLU A 124 -16.66 3.44 -12.12
C GLU A 124 -16.85 3.05 -10.65
N GLY A 125 -17.97 3.42 -10.02
CA GLY A 125 -18.23 3.16 -8.59
C GLY A 125 -18.21 1.69 -8.23
N LYS A 126 -18.63 0.80 -9.16
CA LYS A 126 -18.56 -0.66 -9.00
C LYS A 126 -17.15 -1.16 -8.69
N ARG A 127 -16.12 -0.54 -9.29
CA ARG A 127 -14.71 -0.88 -9.06
C ARG A 127 -14.29 -0.65 -7.60
N VAL A 128 -14.86 0.38 -6.95
CA VAL A 128 -14.59 0.69 -5.54
C VAL A 128 -15.06 -0.47 -4.65
N THR A 129 -16.26 -0.97 -4.89
CA THR A 129 -16.84 -2.09 -4.12
C THR A 129 -16.14 -3.42 -4.45
N GLU A 130 -15.85 -3.70 -5.73
CA GLU A 130 -15.15 -4.92 -6.16
C GLU A 130 -13.75 -5.03 -5.54
N GLN A 131 -12.99 -3.92 -5.56
CA GLN A 131 -11.68 -3.85 -4.93
C GLN A 131 -11.78 -4.07 -3.41
N LEU A 132 -12.79 -3.49 -2.76
CA LEU A 132 -13.02 -3.65 -1.32
C LEU A 132 -13.33 -5.11 -0.94
N ASN A 133 -14.16 -5.80 -1.73
CA ASN A 133 -14.47 -7.21 -1.53
C ASN A 133 -13.23 -8.09 -1.76
N ARG A 134 -12.42 -7.79 -2.78
CA ARG A 134 -11.15 -8.51 -3.03
C ARG A 134 -10.20 -8.43 -1.83
N ILE A 135 -10.01 -7.24 -1.26
CA ILE A 135 -9.14 -7.09 -0.07
C ILE A 135 -9.77 -7.69 1.18
N TRP A 136 -11.10 -7.68 1.31
CA TRP A 136 -11.79 -8.38 2.39
C TRP A 136 -11.48 -9.87 2.37
N THR A 137 -11.63 -10.53 1.23
CA THR A 137 -11.30 -11.95 1.06
C THR A 137 -9.83 -12.21 1.34
N LYS A 138 -8.91 -11.39 0.79
CA LYS A 138 -7.47 -11.53 1.03
C LYS A 138 -7.12 -11.55 2.53
N TYR A 139 -7.67 -10.61 3.32
CA TYR A 139 -7.26 -10.42 4.72
C TYR A 139 -8.05 -11.24 5.73
N THR A 140 -9.23 -11.74 5.37
CA THR A 140 -10.10 -12.49 6.30
C THR A 140 -10.33 -13.94 5.90
N GLY A 141 -10.02 -14.30 4.66
CA GLY A 141 -10.37 -15.60 4.09
C GLY A 141 -11.87 -15.77 3.82
N SER A 142 -12.68 -14.74 4.06
CA SER A 142 -14.13 -14.78 3.84
C SER A 142 -14.46 -14.66 2.35
N ASP A 143 -15.42 -15.47 1.92
CA ASP A 143 -16.01 -15.49 0.58
C ASP A 143 -17.24 -14.57 0.44
N THR A 144 -17.60 -13.86 1.51
CA THR A 144 -18.71 -12.90 1.50
C THR A 144 -18.23 -11.51 1.07
N GLU A 145 -19.18 -10.60 0.86
CA GLU A 145 -18.88 -9.19 0.68
C GLU A 145 -18.36 -8.54 1.97
N TYR A 146 -17.74 -7.36 1.84
CA TYR A 146 -17.18 -6.59 2.94
C TYR A 146 -18.25 -6.25 3.99
N GLY A 147 -18.16 -6.88 5.16
CA GLY A 147 -19.16 -6.82 6.23
C GLY A 147 -18.91 -5.79 7.34
N LEU A 148 -17.95 -4.87 7.18
CA LEU A 148 -17.60 -3.89 8.24
C LEU A 148 -18.06 -2.46 7.93
N ARG A 149 -19.11 -2.29 7.11
CA ARG A 149 -19.73 -0.99 6.89
C ARG A 149 -20.53 -0.58 8.12
N ASP A 150 -20.49 0.71 8.46
CA ASP A 150 -21.38 1.29 9.45
C ASP A 150 -22.71 1.71 8.80
N GLU A 151 -23.75 0.90 9.01
CA GLU A 151 -25.10 1.14 8.48
C GLU A 151 -25.72 2.43 9.05
N SER A 152 -25.38 2.82 10.29
CA SER A 152 -25.93 4.02 10.93
C SER A 152 -25.49 5.33 10.26
N MET A 153 -24.38 5.26 9.52
CA MET A 153 -23.79 6.40 8.81
C MET A 153 -24.06 6.39 7.31
N ASN A 154 -24.78 5.39 6.79
CA ASN A 154 -24.87 5.13 5.35
C ASN A 154 -23.46 5.17 4.72
N GLU A 155 -22.52 4.41 5.30
CA GLU A 155 -21.10 4.53 4.96
C GLU A 155 -20.83 4.26 3.47
N SER A 156 -20.26 5.28 2.82
CA SER A 156 -19.78 5.21 1.44
C SER A 156 -18.26 5.27 1.37
N ARG A 157 -17.71 4.69 0.29
CA ARG A 157 -16.26 4.51 0.09
C ARG A 157 -15.72 5.40 -1.03
N VAL A 158 -14.42 5.57 -0.99
CA VAL A 158 -13.62 6.19 -2.05
C VAL A 158 -12.39 5.33 -2.29
N LEU A 159 -12.07 5.10 -3.56
CA LEU A 159 -10.84 4.44 -3.98
C LEU A 159 -9.85 5.50 -4.47
N PHE A 160 -8.71 5.59 -3.80
CA PHE A 160 -7.56 6.32 -4.32
C PHE A 160 -6.68 5.35 -5.11
N GLU A 161 -6.32 5.75 -6.33
CA GLU A 161 -5.30 5.08 -7.15
C GLU A 161 -4.01 5.90 -7.05
N LEU A 162 -2.97 5.31 -6.46
CA LEU A 162 -1.69 5.96 -6.22
C LEU A 162 -0.62 5.33 -7.12
N ALA A 163 -0.09 6.11 -8.06
CA ALA A 163 1.04 5.67 -8.87
C ALA A 163 2.29 5.50 -7.98
N VAL A 164 2.97 4.38 -8.11
CA VAL A 164 4.19 4.07 -7.35
C VAL A 164 5.36 4.88 -7.91
N ASP A 165 5.94 5.73 -7.07
CA ASP A 165 7.08 6.56 -7.45
C ASP A 165 8.41 5.81 -7.24
N LYS A 166 8.52 5.05 -6.14
CA LYS A 166 9.73 4.28 -5.80
C LYS A 166 9.42 3.19 -4.78
N VAL A 167 10.23 2.14 -4.81
CA VAL A 167 10.25 1.07 -3.81
C VAL A 167 11.64 0.97 -3.19
N ALA A 168 11.72 0.64 -1.91
CA ALA A 168 12.96 0.18 -1.29
C ALA A 168 12.72 -1.12 -0.54
N THR A 169 13.67 -2.05 -0.63
CA THR A 169 13.57 -3.42 -0.12
C THR A 169 14.72 -3.70 0.85
N PHE A 170 14.49 -4.57 1.82
CA PHE A 170 15.50 -4.96 2.79
C PHE A 170 15.26 -6.37 3.32
N GLY A 171 16.34 -7.16 3.33
CA GLY A 171 16.41 -8.48 3.94
C GLY A 171 15.69 -9.58 3.17
N VAL A 172 15.66 -10.75 3.80
CA VAL A 172 15.07 -11.97 3.25
C VAL A 172 14.12 -12.57 4.30
N PRO A 173 13.09 -13.34 3.88
CA PRO A 173 12.11 -13.94 4.77
C PRO A 173 12.69 -14.61 6.02
#